data_AF-A0A920NV05-F1
#
_entry.id   AF-A0A920NV05-F1
#
_cell.length_a   1.000
_cell.length_b   1.000
_cell.length_c   1.000
_cell.angle_alpha   90.00
_cell.angle_beta   90.00
_cell.angle_gamma   90.00
#
_symmetry.space_group_name_H-M   'P 1'
#
loop_
_entity.id
_entity.type
_entity.pdbx_description
1 polymer ?
#
loop_
_entity_poly.entity_id
_entity_poly.type
_entity_poly.pdbx_seq_one_letter_code
_entity_poly.pdbx_strand_id
1 'polypeptide(L)'
;MRNMLLELIIVYFIPYQDEKLSYGRRKPFAKLMDHYANQGLKVVLTSGPDQMEIQYLKDIEELTKAKVINLGGKTSLIELAALIKESRFFIGLDSVASHIGAAVGVSGVTLFGPSNPVNWRPWSE
;
A
#
# COMPACT_ATOMS: atom_id res chain seq x y z
N MET A 1 11.97 22.63 -8.10
CA MET A 1 12.90 21.49 -8.08
C MET A 1 12.18 20.32 -7.45
N ARG A 2 11.72 19.35 -8.25
CA ARG A 2 11.06 18.14 -7.71
C ARG A 2 12.15 17.35 -6.99
N ASN A 3 12.02 17.25 -5.67
CA ASN A 3 13.05 16.67 -4.82
C ASN A 3 13.39 15.26 -5.31
N MET A 4 14.69 14.96 -5.38
CA MET A 4 15.28 13.70 -5.81
C MET A 4 15.05 12.57 -4.78
N LEU A 5 14.04 12.71 -3.92
CA LEU A 5 13.79 11.90 -2.76
C LEU A 5 12.46 11.16 -2.97
N LEU A 6 12.65 9.87 -3.29
CA LEU A 6 11.72 8.77 -3.12
C LEU A 6 10.68 8.61 -4.24
N GLU A 7 11.07 7.81 -5.23
CA GLU A 7 10.17 7.07 -6.10
C GLU A 7 9.41 5.99 -5.31
N LEU A 8 8.65 6.41 -4.31
CA LEU A 8 7.98 5.56 -3.34
C LEU A 8 6.66 5.04 -3.92
N ILE A 9 6.46 3.72 -3.88
CA ILE A 9 5.13 3.12 -4.00
C ILE A 9 4.79 2.52 -2.65
N ILE A 10 3.73 3.03 -2.06
CA ILE A 10 3.20 2.51 -0.80
C ILE A 10 2.12 1.49 -1.14
N VAL A 11 2.29 0.26 -0.65
CA VAL A 11 1.23 -0.76 -0.67
C VAL A 11 0.69 -0.92 0.75
N TYR A 12 -0.53 -0.46 0.98
CA TYR A 12 -1.20 -0.57 2.28
C TYR A 12 -2.23 -1.71 2.27
N PHE A 13 -2.15 -2.59 3.26
CA PHE A 13 -3.01 -3.76 3.38
C PHE A 13 -3.87 -3.78 4.63
N ILE A 14 -5.11 -4.23 4.46
CA ILE A 14 -5.95 -4.82 5.49
C ILE A 14 -6.35 -6.20 4.93
N PRO A 15 -5.94 -7.33 5.52
CA PRO A 15 -6.55 -8.59 5.18
C PRO A 15 -8.01 -8.52 5.62
N TYR A 16 -8.91 -8.89 4.72
CA TYR A 16 -10.27 -9.23 5.13
C TYR A 16 -10.16 -10.41 6.11
N GLN A 17 -10.99 -10.44 7.17
CA GLN A 17 -11.04 -11.56 8.13
C GLN A 17 -11.28 -12.92 7.45
N ASP A 18 -11.77 -12.93 6.21
CA ASP A 18 -11.82 -14.11 5.36
C ASP A 18 -10.46 -14.35 4.66
N GLU A 19 -9.66 -15.24 5.25
CA GLU A 19 -8.36 -15.67 4.74
C GLU A 19 -8.41 -16.15 3.28
N LYS A 20 -9.52 -16.75 2.81
CA LYS A 20 -9.62 -17.32 1.46
C LYS A 20 -9.60 -16.24 0.38
N LEU A 21 -10.18 -15.07 0.65
CA LEU A 21 -10.21 -13.93 -0.28
C LEU A 21 -8.88 -13.14 -0.27
N SER A 22 -8.11 -13.24 0.81
CA SER A 22 -6.86 -12.51 0.99
C SER A 22 -5.65 -13.28 0.44
N TYR A 23 -5.64 -14.62 0.50
CA TYR A 23 -4.49 -15.45 0.11
C TYR A 23 -4.15 -15.37 -1.38
N GLY A 24 -5.18 -15.32 -2.25
CA GLY A 24 -5.01 -15.25 -3.71
C GLY A 24 -4.33 -13.97 -4.21
N ARG A 25 -4.26 -12.93 -3.37
CA ARG A 25 -3.76 -11.60 -3.79
C ARG A 25 -2.28 -11.38 -3.51
N ARG A 26 -1.63 -12.15 -2.63
CA ARG A 26 -0.20 -11.95 -2.28
C ARG A 26 0.74 -12.01 -3.49
N LYS A 27 0.59 -13.06 -4.32
CA LYS A 27 1.42 -13.26 -5.52
C LYS A 27 1.27 -12.13 -6.55
N PRO A 28 0.05 -11.67 -6.89
CA PRO A 28 -0.13 -10.46 -7.70
C PRO A 28 0.60 -9.23 -7.15
N PHE A 29 0.52 -8.97 -5.84
CA PHE A 29 1.22 -7.83 -5.24
C PHE A 29 2.74 -7.98 -5.28
N ALA A 30 3.28 -9.17 -5.00
CA ALA A 30 4.70 -9.44 -5.19
C ALA A 30 5.17 -9.13 -6.63
N LYS A 31 4.41 -9.55 -7.65
CA LYS A 31 4.69 -9.23 -9.06
C LYS A 31 4.62 -7.73 -9.35
N LEU A 32 3.68 -7.02 -8.73
CA LEU A 32 3.52 -5.57 -8.88
C LEU A 32 4.73 -4.82 -8.32
N MET A 33 5.21 -5.25 -7.15
CA MET A 33 6.43 -4.71 -6.54
C MET A 33 7.66 -4.99 -7.40
N ASP A 34 7.81 -6.21 -7.91
CA ASP A 34 8.89 -6.57 -8.85
C ASP A 34 8.87 -5.68 -10.09
N HIS A 35 7.68 -5.46 -10.68
CA HIS A 35 7.52 -4.64 -11.87
C HIS A 35 8.02 -3.20 -11.65
N TYR A 36 7.61 -2.58 -10.55
CA TYR A 36 8.00 -1.20 -10.25
C TYR A 36 9.45 -1.07 -9.78
N ALA A 37 9.95 -2.05 -9.01
CA ALA A 37 11.35 -2.10 -8.64
C ALA A 37 12.27 -2.23 -9.87
N ASN A 38 11.87 -3.01 -10.88
CA ASN A 38 12.61 -3.12 -12.15
C ASN A 38 12.61 -1.82 -12.97
N GLN A 39 11.72 -0.87 -12.67
CA GLN A 39 11.71 0.46 -13.25
C GLN A 39 12.53 1.48 -12.46
N GLY A 40 13.21 1.04 -11.39
CA GLY A 40 14.03 1.89 -10.51
C GLY A 40 13.28 2.45 -9.30
N LEU A 41 11.97 2.19 -9.18
CA LEU A 41 11.16 2.73 -8.09
C LEU A 41 11.46 1.99 -6.77
N LYS A 42 11.42 2.73 -5.65
CA LYS A 42 11.51 2.16 -4.30
C LYS A 42 10.13 1.74 -3.83
N VAL A 43 9.99 0.51 -3.39
CA VAL A 43 8.73 -0.02 -2.89
C VAL A 43 8.72 -0.05 -1.37
N VAL A 44 7.64 0.47 -0.77
CA VAL A 44 7.43 0.49 0.68
C VAL A 44 6.11 -0.18 1.04
N LEU A 45 6.19 -1.09 2.00
CA LEU A 45 5.06 -1.80 2.56
C LEU A 45 4.70 -1.18 3.91
N THR A 46 3.40 -1.02 4.16
CA THR A 46 2.87 -0.49 5.41
C THR A 46 1.55 -1.16 5.74
N SER A 47 1.22 -1.17 7.02
CA SER A 47 -0.04 -1.66 7.56
C SER A 47 -0.28 -1.00 8.91
N GLY A 48 -1.47 -1.23 9.48
CA GLY A 48 -1.70 -1.03 10.90
C GLY A 48 -0.89 -2.02 11.76
N PRO A 49 -1.01 -1.89 13.10
CA PRO A 49 -0.25 -2.68 14.06
C PRO A 49 -0.81 -4.10 14.29
N ASP A 50 -1.86 -4.49 13.57
CA ASP A 50 -2.46 -5.81 13.69
C ASP A 50 -1.48 -6.92 13.25
N GLN A 51 -1.40 -8.01 14.01
CA GLN A 51 -0.43 -9.08 13.75
C GLN A 51 -0.71 -9.83 12.45
N MET A 52 -1.98 -9.98 12.07
CA MET A 52 -2.34 -10.62 10.80
C MET A 52 -1.94 -9.72 9.62
N GLU A 53 -2.12 -8.41 9.74
CA GLU A 53 -1.63 -7.43 8.76
C GLU A 53 -0.11 -7.48 8.59
N ILE A 54 0.63 -7.46 9.70
CA ILE A 54 2.09 -7.53 9.69
C ILE A 54 2.57 -8.84 9.05
N GLN A 55 1.95 -9.97 9.42
CA GLN A 55 2.30 -11.26 8.83
C GLN A 55 1.97 -11.31 7.34
N TYR A 56 0.84 -10.73 6.91
CA TYR A 56 0.47 -10.66 5.51
C TYR A 56 1.50 -9.92 4.66
N LEU A 57 2.07 -8.82 5.18
CA LEU A 57 3.16 -8.10 4.52
C LEU A 57 4.44 -8.95 4.42
N LYS A 58 4.80 -9.69 5.47
CA LYS A 58 5.95 -10.61 5.43
C LYS A 58 5.76 -11.69 4.38
N ASP A 59 4.58 -12.30 4.31
CA ASP A 59 4.27 -13.33 3.31
C ASP A 59 4.41 -12.78 1.87
N ILE A 60 4.11 -11.50 1.65
CA ILE A 60 4.30 -10.83 0.37
C ILE A 60 5.78 -10.53 0.10
N GLU A 61 6.50 -10.06 1.12
CA GLU A 61 7.94 -9.79 1.07
C GLU A 61 8.74 -11.06 0.74
N GLU A 62 8.32 -12.23 1.20
CA GLU A 62 8.92 -13.52 0.85
C GLU A 62 8.68 -13.94 -0.61
N LEU A 63 7.64 -13.42 -1.27
CA LEU A 63 7.27 -13.78 -2.64
C LEU A 63 7.87 -12.86 -3.71
N THR A 64 8.34 -11.68 -3.33
CA THR A 64 8.93 -10.69 -4.24
C THR A 64 10.42 -10.93 -4.41
N LYS A 65 10.95 -10.57 -5.59
CA LYS A 65 12.38 -10.54 -5.88
C LYS A 65 12.98 -9.15 -5.64
N ALA A 66 12.13 -8.13 -5.50
CA ALA A 66 12.54 -6.76 -5.23
C ALA A 66 13.04 -6.58 -3.80
N LYS A 67 13.99 -5.66 -3.62
CA LYS A 67 14.32 -5.14 -2.29
C LYS A 67 13.26 -4.10 -1.89
N VAL A 68 12.44 -4.44 -0.92
CA VAL A 68 11.37 -3.57 -0.39
C VAL A 68 11.75 -3.00 0.98
N ILE A 69 11.10 -1.91 1.40
CA ILE A 69 11.17 -1.40 2.77
C ILE A 69 9.88 -1.80 3.49
N ASN A 70 9.97 -2.71 4.45
CA ASN A 70 8.81 -3.16 5.21
C ASN A 70 8.65 -2.38 6.53
N LEU A 71 7.64 -1.49 6.54
CA LEU A 71 7.21 -0.67 7.68
C LEU A 71 5.91 -1.18 8.31
N GLY A 72 5.54 -2.45 8.09
CA GLY A 72 4.34 -3.05 8.68
C GLY A 72 4.26 -2.86 10.19
N GLY A 73 3.18 -2.23 10.66
CA GLY A 73 2.95 -1.91 12.07
C GLY A 73 3.91 -0.87 12.68
N LYS A 74 4.73 -0.19 11.86
CA LYS A 74 5.77 0.77 12.31
C LYS A 74 5.43 2.23 11.98
N THR A 75 4.21 2.51 11.55
CA THR A 75 3.77 3.85 11.15
C THR A 75 2.50 4.25 11.88
N SER A 76 2.52 5.40 12.54
CA SER A 76 1.31 6.12 12.96
C SER A 76 0.56 6.68 11.74
N LEU A 77 -0.70 7.12 11.92
CA LEU A 77 -1.48 7.73 10.84
C LEU A 77 -0.83 9.01 10.28
N ILE A 78 -0.18 9.81 11.14
CA ILE A 78 0.51 11.04 10.71
C ILE A 78 1.77 10.70 9.90
N GLU A 79 2.55 9.71 10.35
CA GLU A 79 3.72 9.24 9.60
C GLU A 79 3.31 8.60 8.27
N LEU A 80 2.22 7.83 8.25
CA LEU A 80 1.64 7.30 7.02
C LEU A 80 1.24 8.41 6.05
N ALA A 81 0.56 9.45 6.54
CA ALA A 81 0.19 10.60 5.72
C ALA A 81 1.43 11.33 5.15
N ALA A 82 2.48 11.50 5.95
CA ALA A 82 3.75 12.07 5.51
C ALA A 82 4.44 11.19 4.44
N LEU A 83 4.48 9.87 4.66
CA LEU A 83 5.02 8.92 3.68
C LEU A 83 4.24 8.95 2.36
N ILE A 84 2.90 8.95 2.43
CA ILE A 84 2.07 9.00 1.22
C ILE A 84 2.26 10.33 0.50
N LYS A 85 2.26 11.46 1.21
CA LYS A 85 2.45 12.79 0.61
C LYS A 85 3.74 12.93 -0.18
N GLU A 86 4.82 12.30 0.27
CA GLU A 86 6.12 12.30 -0.42
C GLU A 86 6.24 11.19 -1.47
N SER A 87 5.21 10.36 -1.66
CA SER A 87 5.23 9.27 -2.63
C SER A 87 4.89 9.76 -4.05
N ARG A 88 5.42 9.05 -5.06
CA ARG A 88 5.05 9.33 -6.46
C ARG A 88 3.64 8.83 -6.78
N PHE A 89 3.25 7.72 -6.16
CA PHE A 89 1.96 7.09 -6.35
C PHE A 89 1.63 6.14 -5.18
N PHE A 90 0.36 6.01 -4.86
CA PHE A 90 -0.12 5.14 -3.79
C PHE A 90 -0.97 3.97 -4.32
N ILE A 91 -0.80 2.77 -3.78
CA ILE A 91 -1.64 1.61 -4.08
C ILE A 91 -2.21 1.06 -2.78
N GLY A 92 -3.52 1.13 -2.60
CA GLY A 92 -4.16 0.68 -1.37
C GLY A 92 -5.34 -0.23 -1.62
N LEU A 93 -5.78 -0.89 -0.55
CA LEU A 93 -7.13 -1.44 -0.48
C LEU A 93 -8.09 -0.34 -0.01
N ASP A 94 -9.39 -0.61 -0.09
CA ASP A 94 -10.43 0.20 0.53
C ASP A 94 -10.21 0.31 2.06
N SER A 95 -9.54 1.37 2.50
CA SER A 95 -9.06 1.58 3.87
C SER A 95 -8.77 3.05 4.15
N VAL A 96 -8.55 3.37 5.44
CA VAL A 96 -8.14 4.70 5.91
C VAL A 96 -6.93 5.24 5.13
N ALA A 97 -5.97 4.40 4.77
CA ALA A 97 -4.77 4.82 4.02
C ALA A 97 -5.12 5.37 2.63
N SER A 98 -6.09 4.76 1.94
CA SER A 98 -6.56 5.24 0.63
C SER A 98 -7.22 6.62 0.74
N HIS A 99 -8.01 6.86 1.79
CA HIS A 99 -8.59 8.18 2.06
C HIS A 99 -7.53 9.22 2.42
N ILE A 100 -6.52 8.85 3.22
CA ILE A 100 -5.39 9.71 3.51
C ILE A 100 -4.66 10.10 2.22
N GLY A 101 -4.40 9.15 1.32
CA GLY A 101 -3.75 9.41 0.04
C GLY A 101 -4.47 10.45 -0.81
N ALA A 102 -5.79 10.34 -0.90
CA ALA A 102 -6.61 11.35 -1.58
C ALA A 102 -6.57 12.70 -0.86
N ALA A 103 -6.68 12.72 0.47
CA ALA A 103 -6.65 13.94 1.28
C ALA A 103 -5.32 14.70 1.20
N VAL A 104 -4.19 14.00 1.00
CA VAL A 104 -2.87 14.62 0.81
C VAL A 104 -2.54 14.92 -0.65
N GLY A 105 -3.48 14.71 -1.58
CA GLY A 105 -3.36 15.08 -2.99
C GLY A 105 -2.46 14.15 -3.82
N VAL A 106 -2.27 12.91 -3.39
CA VAL A 106 -1.39 11.94 -4.07
C VAL A 106 -2.22 11.06 -5.00
N SER A 107 -1.79 10.97 -6.26
CA SER A 107 -2.41 10.04 -7.21
C SER A 107 -2.25 8.60 -6.73
N GLY A 108 -3.32 7.81 -6.84
CA GLY A 108 -3.30 6.43 -6.37
C GLY A 108 -4.37 5.55 -7.00
N VAL A 109 -4.26 4.25 -6.73
CA VAL A 109 -5.28 3.24 -7.05
C VAL A 109 -5.75 2.61 -5.75
N THR A 110 -7.06 2.58 -5.57
CA THR A 110 -7.72 1.85 -4.48
C THR A 110 -8.40 0.61 -5.04
N LEU A 111 -8.00 -0.55 -4.54
CA LEU A 111 -8.58 -1.84 -4.92
C LEU A 111 -9.72 -2.18 -3.96
N PHE A 112 -10.92 -2.27 -4.51
CA PHE A 112 -12.12 -2.65 -3.77
C PHE A 112 -12.28 -4.17 -3.76
N GLY A 113 -12.72 -4.70 -2.62
CA GLY A 113 -13.19 -6.07 -2.49
C GLY A 113 -14.72 -6.11 -2.55
N PRO A 114 -15.40 -6.53 -1.47
CA PRO A 114 -16.87 -6.56 -1.42
C PRO A 114 -17.51 -5.19 -1.17
N SER A 115 -16.75 -4.21 -0.68
CA SER A 115 -17.25 -2.86 -0.42
C SER A 115 -17.72 -2.15 -1.69
N ASN A 116 -18.80 -1.37 -1.58
CA ASN A 116 -19.32 -0.58 -2.71
C ASN A 116 -18.46 0.68 -2.94
N PRO A 117 -17.75 0.79 -4.08
CA PRO A 117 -16.90 1.94 -4.37
C PRO A 117 -17.69 3.25 -4.54
N VAL A 118 -18.99 3.20 -4.83
CA VAL A 118 -19.83 4.42 -4.89
C VAL A 118 -19.88 5.12 -3.53
N ASN A 119 -19.88 4.34 -2.45
CA ASN A 119 -19.99 4.86 -1.09
C ASN A 119 -18.62 5.16 -0.47
N TRP A 120 -17.61 4.36 -0.80
CA TRP A 120 -16.34 4.32 -0.08
C TRP A 120 -15.12 4.74 -0.89
N ARG A 121 -15.28 5.17 -2.16
CA ARG A 121 -14.14 5.72 -2.90
C ARG A 121 -13.49 6.87 -2.13
N PRO A 122 -12.15 6.96 -2.11
CA PRO A 122 -11.47 8.13 -1.60
C PRO A 122 -12.00 9.38 -2.29
N TRP A 123 -12.28 10.41 -1.49
CA TRP A 123 -12.65 11.71 -2.03
C TRP A 123 -11.40 12.38 -2.58
N SER A 124 -11.21 12.28 -3.88
CA SER A 124 -10.22 13.04 -4.64
C SER A 124 -10.91 14.11 -5.47
N GLU A 125 -10.17 15.17 -5.82
CA GLU A 125 -10.61 16.15 -6.83
C GLU A 125 -10.53 15.59 -8.26
#